data_AF-A0A7W9HI78-F1
#
_entry.id   AF-A0A7W9HI78-F1
#
_cell.length_a   1.000
_cell.length_b   1.000
_cell.length_c   1.000
_cell.angle_alpha   90.00
_cell.angle_beta   90.00
_cell.angle_gamma   90.00
#
_symmetry.space_group_name_H-M   'P 1'
#
loop_
_entity.id
_entity.type
_entity.pdbx_description
1 polymer ?
#
loop_
_entity_poly.entity_id
_entity_poly.type
_entity_poly.pdbx_seq_one_letter_code
_entity_poly.pdbx_strand_id
1 'polypeptide(L)'
;MAGDSEQVLGAVAHPGGFLVRRPELSVGVVRAVSRVSGLEIELLARRPLDRRNANERRRDTRKAGAIAPRTLLPAVDEGIDLRLGLLDESGLAHWRYPDSLATNSGDHAGGESGPTHRSVFRLPPAFDEVTLVLAWPEIGFPESVVTVPLPDRAAVERATTSIWDAPVAAVPTAEPFEHQVASWPRGAAIEAGTTAALPRVLHRGGRAAVVLTRLVAVGPDLLSAGLSSIAEGDVARTIAGSAFGPSRRSSRALGEAARIRTDGPGGSIAVIRDGRAHWLRAQSGSFSGGEGTVSATQDFIIERPADDVLDLLVTWPLAGLPDARARIPLDRL
;
A
#
# COMPACT_ATOMS: atom_id res chain seq x y z
N MET A 1 -7.97 16.23 10.88
CA MET A 1 -9.08 15.33 10.50
C MET A 1 -8.59 14.25 9.53
N ALA A 2 -7.58 13.45 9.91
CA ALA A 2 -7.00 12.42 9.04
C ALA A 2 -7.59 11.00 9.29
N GLY A 3 -8.50 10.86 10.25
CA GLY A 3 -8.96 9.56 10.75
C GLY A 3 -10.17 8.94 10.04
N ASP A 4 -10.93 9.71 9.24
CA ASP A 4 -12.22 9.24 8.72
C ASP A 4 -12.08 8.34 7.47
N SER A 5 -11.06 8.56 6.64
CA SER A 5 -10.83 7.78 5.42
C SER A 5 -10.29 6.37 5.66
N GLU A 6 -9.59 6.16 6.78
CA GLU A 6 -9.04 4.85 7.16
C GLU A 6 -10.13 3.91 7.67
N GLN A 7 -11.24 4.46 8.17
CA GLN A 7 -12.37 3.71 8.72
C GLN A 7 -13.49 3.45 7.70
N VAL A 8 -13.24 3.73 6.42
CA VAL A 8 -14.22 3.59 5.36
C VAL A 8 -13.61 2.83 4.18
N LEU A 9 -14.23 1.71 3.82
CA LEU A 9 -14.00 1.03 2.54
C LEU A 9 -14.60 1.87 1.41
N GLY A 10 -13.99 1.81 0.24
CA GLY A 10 -14.49 2.49 -0.97
C GLY A 10 -14.41 1.59 -2.19
N ALA A 11 -14.89 2.10 -3.32
CA ALA A 11 -14.77 1.41 -4.61
C ALA A 11 -13.30 1.42 -5.06
N VAL A 12 -12.83 0.30 -5.62
CA VAL A 12 -11.56 0.30 -6.35
C VAL A 12 -11.72 1.20 -7.56
N ALA A 13 -10.95 2.28 -7.59
CA ALA A 13 -11.06 3.33 -8.59
C ALA A 13 -10.26 3.02 -9.87
N HIS A 14 -9.19 2.24 -9.72
CA HIS A 14 -8.32 1.83 -10.81
C HIS A 14 -7.79 0.42 -10.51
N PRO A 15 -7.71 -0.48 -11.50
CA PRO A 15 -7.27 -1.86 -11.30
C PRO A 15 -5.75 -2.00 -11.06
N GLY A 16 -5.01 -0.91 -10.79
CA GLY A 16 -3.54 -0.91 -10.73
C GLY A 16 -2.86 -0.90 -12.11
N GLY A 17 -1.53 -0.92 -12.12
CA GLY A 17 -0.71 -0.95 -13.33
C GLY A 17 -0.09 0.41 -13.69
N PHE A 18 0.65 0.43 -14.81
CA PHE A 18 1.39 1.63 -15.23
C PHE A 18 0.46 2.73 -15.76
N LEU A 19 0.65 3.94 -15.24
CA LEU A 19 0.16 5.16 -15.89
C LEU A 19 1.16 5.63 -16.96
N VAL A 20 2.46 5.54 -16.64
CA VAL A 20 3.53 5.98 -17.52
C VAL A 20 4.69 4.99 -17.42
N ARG A 21 5.27 4.63 -18.57
CA ARG A 21 6.50 3.84 -18.66
C ARG A 21 7.45 4.50 -19.65
N ARG A 22 8.47 5.17 -19.13
CA ARG A 22 9.52 5.83 -19.93
C ARG A 22 10.91 5.38 -19.47
N PRO A 23 11.96 5.63 -20.28
CA PRO A 23 13.32 5.26 -19.91
C PRO A 23 13.80 5.89 -18.59
N GLU A 24 13.35 7.10 -18.27
CA GLU A 24 13.78 7.86 -17.09
C GLU A 24 13.05 7.40 -15.81
N LEU A 25 11.79 6.99 -15.97
CA LEU A 25 10.87 6.72 -14.88
C LEU A 25 9.68 5.86 -15.34
N SER A 26 9.28 4.90 -14.52
CA SER A 26 7.95 4.32 -14.54
C SER A 26 7.11 4.88 -13.39
N VAL A 27 5.83 5.12 -13.63
CA VAL A 27 4.86 5.50 -12.61
C VAL A 27 3.65 4.60 -12.75
N GLY A 28 3.27 3.91 -11.67
CA GLY A 28 2.10 3.05 -11.65
C GLY A 28 1.23 3.27 -10.43
N VAL A 29 -0.02 2.86 -10.57
CA VAL A 29 -1.03 2.90 -9.51
C VAL A 29 -0.85 1.66 -8.65
N VAL A 30 -0.46 1.87 -7.38
CA VAL A 30 -0.40 0.80 -6.38
C VAL A 30 -1.80 0.56 -5.82
N ARG A 31 -2.53 1.63 -5.54
CA ARG A 31 -3.90 1.61 -5.01
C ARG A 31 -4.64 2.85 -5.46
N ALA A 32 -5.89 2.72 -5.86
CA ALA A 32 -6.78 3.86 -6.03
C ALA A 32 -8.15 3.49 -5.48
N VAL A 33 -8.67 4.28 -4.54
CA VAL A 33 -9.94 4.03 -3.87
C VAL A 33 -10.80 5.29 -3.91
N SER A 34 -11.95 5.18 -4.56
CA SER A 34 -12.98 6.22 -4.58
C SER A 34 -13.93 6.04 -3.41
N ARG A 35 -14.16 7.13 -2.70
CA ARG A 35 -15.17 7.25 -1.63
C ARG A 35 -16.04 8.47 -1.93
N VAL A 36 -17.20 8.54 -1.29
CA VAL A 36 -18.07 9.73 -1.37
C VAL A 36 -17.37 11.01 -0.93
N SER A 37 -16.36 10.90 -0.05
CA SER A 37 -15.58 12.02 0.47
C SER A 37 -14.37 12.40 -0.38
N GLY A 38 -13.94 11.56 -1.33
CA GLY A 38 -12.77 11.83 -2.15
C GLY A 38 -12.17 10.61 -2.84
N LEU A 39 -11.23 10.88 -3.74
CA LEU A 39 -10.39 9.86 -4.39
C LEU A 39 -9.03 9.83 -3.70
N GLU A 40 -8.66 8.67 -3.17
CA GLU A 40 -7.30 8.43 -2.67
C GLU A 40 -6.53 7.62 -3.70
N ILE A 41 -5.43 8.17 -4.21
CA ILE A 41 -4.55 7.50 -5.16
C ILE A 41 -3.14 7.37 -4.61
N GLU A 42 -2.61 6.17 -4.69
CA GLU A 42 -1.29 5.80 -4.25
C GLU A 42 -0.46 5.43 -5.48
N LEU A 43 0.57 6.24 -5.74
CA LEU A 43 1.45 6.11 -6.88
C LEU A 43 2.82 5.61 -6.42
N LEU A 44 3.42 4.75 -7.23
CA LEU A 44 4.83 4.42 -7.08
C LEU A 44 5.56 4.79 -8.36
N ALA A 45 6.47 5.76 -8.21
CA ALA A 45 7.45 6.11 -9.21
C ALA A 45 8.71 5.27 -9.00
N ARG A 46 9.19 4.59 -10.04
CA ARG A 46 10.44 3.83 -10.01
C ARG A 46 11.38 4.32 -11.10
N ARG A 47 12.59 4.65 -10.69
CA ARG A 47 13.69 4.94 -11.62
C ARG A 47 14.34 3.63 -12.05
N PRO A 48 14.86 3.52 -13.29
CA PRO A 48 15.61 2.34 -13.69
C PRO A 48 16.81 2.13 -12.76
N LEU A 49 17.18 0.88 -12.53
CA LEU A 49 18.37 0.54 -11.78
C LEU A 49 19.60 1.09 -12.51
N ASP A 50 20.30 2.03 -11.88
CA ASP A 50 21.56 2.55 -12.41
C ASP A 50 22.71 1.60 -12.07
N ARG A 51 23.07 0.73 -13.02
CA ARG A 51 24.18 -0.22 -12.89
C ARG A 51 25.56 0.42 -13.02
N ARG A 52 25.62 1.72 -13.32
CA ARG A 52 26.88 2.45 -13.52
C ARG A 52 27.57 2.78 -12.21
N ASN A 53 28.90 2.75 -12.23
CA ASN A 53 29.71 3.08 -11.05
C ASN A 53 29.72 4.60 -10.77
N ALA A 54 30.23 4.99 -9.59
CA ALA A 54 30.24 6.40 -9.16
C ALA A 54 31.05 7.32 -10.09
N ASN A 55 32.06 6.81 -10.78
CA ASN A 55 32.91 7.59 -11.69
C ASN A 55 32.21 7.84 -13.03
N GLU A 56 31.49 6.85 -13.54
CA GLU A 56 30.60 6.98 -14.70
C GLU A 56 29.50 8.00 -14.43
N ARG A 57 28.86 7.93 -13.25
CA ARG A 57 27.86 8.90 -12.81
C ARG A 57 28.39 10.33 -12.78
N ARG A 58 29.59 10.55 -12.23
CA ARG A 58 30.22 11.87 -12.16
C ARG A 58 30.54 12.49 -13.53
N ARG A 59 30.77 11.67 -14.57
CA ARG A 59 31.01 12.17 -15.94
C ARG A 59 29.72 12.68 -16.59
N ASP A 60 28.58 12.05 -16.32
CA ASP A 60 27.29 12.42 -16.90
C ASP A 60 26.60 13.57 -16.15
N THR A 61 26.78 13.72 -14.83
CA THR A 61 26.25 14.89 -14.09
C THR A 61 26.79 16.21 -14.67
N ARG A 62 27.99 16.19 -15.28
CA ARG A 62 28.57 17.35 -15.98
C ARG A 62 28.02 17.59 -17.39
N LYS A 63 27.23 16.64 -17.92
CA LYS A 63 26.59 16.68 -19.24
C LYS A 63 25.05 16.81 -19.18
N ALA A 64 24.44 16.75 -17.99
CA ALA A 64 22.99 16.80 -17.84
C ALA A 64 22.46 18.17 -18.30
N GLY A 65 21.96 18.21 -19.53
CA GLY A 65 21.39 19.36 -20.22
C GLY A 65 20.01 19.01 -20.77
N ALA A 66 19.23 20.09 -20.96
CA ALA A 66 17.82 20.17 -21.30
C ALA A 66 16.85 19.87 -20.13
N ILE A 67 16.46 20.95 -19.44
CA ILE A 67 15.24 20.96 -18.62
C ILE A 67 14.07 20.60 -19.53
N ALA A 68 13.23 19.65 -19.12
CA ALA A 68 12.04 19.27 -19.88
C ALA A 68 11.15 20.51 -20.15
N PRO A 69 10.52 20.62 -21.33
CA PRO A 69 9.57 21.69 -21.62
C PRO A 69 8.49 21.78 -20.53
N ARG A 70 8.23 23.00 -20.06
CA ARG A 70 7.26 23.30 -18.99
C ARG A 70 6.09 24.05 -19.60
N THR A 71 4.91 23.44 -19.59
CA THR A 71 3.69 24.05 -20.11
C THR A 71 2.62 24.15 -19.04
N LEU A 72 2.53 23.15 -18.18
CA LEU A 72 1.55 23.03 -17.10
C LEU A 72 2.15 23.28 -15.71
N LEU A 73 3.46 23.10 -15.57
CA LEU A 73 4.16 23.32 -14.30
C LEU A 73 4.31 24.81 -13.97
N PRO A 74 4.29 25.18 -12.68
CA PRO A 74 4.65 26.52 -12.24
C PRO A 74 6.08 26.89 -12.67
N ALA A 75 6.33 28.19 -12.83
CA ALA A 75 7.64 28.70 -13.26
C ALA A 75 8.77 28.47 -12.23
N VAL A 76 8.45 28.27 -10.96
CA VAL A 76 9.41 28.05 -9.87
C VAL A 76 9.33 26.61 -9.36
N ASP A 77 10.49 26.00 -9.14
CA ASP A 77 10.64 24.65 -8.62
C ASP A 77 10.72 24.65 -7.09
N GLU A 78 9.77 23.99 -6.45
CA GLU A 78 9.93 23.49 -5.09
C GLU A 78 9.44 22.04 -5.07
N GLY A 79 10.36 21.07 -5.03
CA GLY A 79 10.03 19.66 -4.85
C GLY A 79 11.20 18.72 -5.16
N ILE A 80 11.33 17.63 -4.40
CA ILE A 80 12.32 16.58 -4.62
C ILE A 80 11.70 15.28 -5.16
N ASP A 81 10.39 15.31 -5.46
CA ASP A 81 9.55 14.13 -5.64
C ASP A 81 8.64 14.21 -6.88
N LEU A 82 7.96 13.10 -7.19
CA LEU A 82 6.90 13.05 -8.20
C LEU A 82 5.78 14.05 -7.87
N ARG A 83 5.46 14.91 -8.83
CA ARG A 83 4.36 15.87 -8.74
C ARG A 83 3.11 15.30 -9.43
N LEU A 84 1.94 15.52 -8.81
CA LEU A 84 0.63 15.17 -9.34
C LEU A 84 -0.22 16.43 -9.48
N GLY A 85 -0.82 16.63 -10.65
CA GLY A 85 -1.80 17.69 -10.92
C GLY A 85 -3.12 17.12 -11.41
N LEU A 86 -4.21 17.83 -11.13
CA LEU A 86 -5.53 17.58 -11.71
C LEU A 86 -5.74 18.55 -12.87
N LEU A 87 -5.98 18.05 -14.07
CA LEU A 87 -6.32 18.90 -15.21
C LEU A 87 -7.82 19.19 -15.20
N ASP A 88 -8.20 20.46 -15.21
CA ASP A 88 -9.59 20.86 -15.35
C ASP A 88 -10.02 21.00 -16.82
N GLU A 89 -11.31 21.25 -17.05
CA GLU A 89 -11.89 21.42 -18.38
C GLU A 89 -11.31 22.61 -19.16
N SER A 90 -10.70 23.58 -18.47
CA SER A 90 -10.03 24.74 -19.09
C SER A 90 -8.59 24.44 -19.51
N GLY A 91 -8.09 23.25 -19.19
CA GLY A 91 -6.71 22.83 -19.45
C GLY A 91 -5.71 23.34 -18.41
N LEU A 92 -6.17 23.82 -17.25
CA LEU A 92 -5.31 24.27 -16.16
C LEU A 92 -5.02 23.10 -15.21
N ALA A 93 -3.74 22.94 -14.86
CA ALA A 93 -3.29 21.91 -13.92
C ALA A 93 -3.30 22.44 -12.46
N HIS A 94 -4.11 21.80 -11.62
CA HIS A 94 -4.19 22.04 -10.18
C HIS A 94 -3.28 21.07 -9.44
N TRP A 95 -2.07 21.52 -9.10
CA TRP A 95 -1.06 20.70 -8.44
C TRP A 95 -1.46 20.31 -7.00
N ARG A 96 -1.04 19.10 -6.60
CA ARG A 96 -1.32 18.48 -5.31
C ARG A 96 -0.03 17.98 -4.68
N TYR A 97 0.07 18.14 -3.37
CA TYR A 97 1.15 17.60 -2.56
C TYR A 97 0.74 16.25 -1.98
N PRO A 98 1.68 15.31 -1.83
CA PRO A 98 1.37 14.03 -1.23
C PRO A 98 1.05 14.19 0.26
N ASP A 99 0.00 13.53 0.72
CA ASP A 99 -0.33 13.37 2.15
C ASP A 99 0.70 12.51 2.88
N SER A 100 1.33 11.59 2.14
CA SER A 100 2.38 10.71 2.64
C SER A 100 3.38 10.41 1.54
N LEU A 101 4.66 10.37 1.91
CA LEU A 101 5.78 10.08 1.04
C LEU A 101 6.69 9.05 1.70
N ALA A 102 7.07 8.02 0.95
CA ALA A 102 8.12 7.08 1.32
C ALA A 102 9.09 6.91 0.16
N THR A 103 10.38 7.00 0.46
CA THR A 103 11.44 6.85 -0.53
C THR A 103 12.31 5.65 -0.19
N ASN A 104 12.70 4.87 -1.21
CA ASN A 104 13.68 3.80 -1.08
C ASN A 104 14.78 4.01 -2.11
N SER A 105 16.04 3.92 -1.69
CA SER A 105 17.21 4.06 -2.58
C SER A 105 17.30 2.99 -3.66
N GLY A 106 16.48 1.93 -3.57
CA GLY A 106 16.60 0.75 -4.40
C GLY A 106 17.80 -0.10 -4.00
N ASP A 107 18.04 -1.14 -4.79
CA ASP A 107 19.17 -2.02 -4.60
C ASP A 107 20.48 -1.37 -5.05
N HIS A 108 21.59 -1.83 -4.46
CA HIS A 108 22.92 -1.48 -4.92
C HIS A 108 23.27 -2.23 -6.22
N ALA A 109 24.47 -1.97 -6.77
CA ALA A 109 24.95 -2.62 -7.98
C ALA A 109 24.83 -4.16 -7.88
N GLY A 110 24.09 -4.76 -8.81
CA GLY A 110 23.80 -6.20 -8.83
C GLY A 110 22.40 -6.61 -8.36
N GLY A 111 21.60 -5.67 -7.84
CA GLY A 111 20.19 -5.94 -7.49
C GLY A 111 19.22 -5.87 -8.68
N GLU A 112 17.94 -5.90 -8.37
CA GLU A 112 16.85 -6.03 -9.34
C GLU A 112 15.98 -4.76 -9.42
N SER A 113 16.01 -3.91 -8.39
CA SER A 113 15.12 -2.75 -8.26
C SER A 113 15.88 -1.43 -8.15
N GLY A 114 15.53 -0.46 -8.99
CA GLY A 114 16.01 0.92 -8.84
C GLY A 114 15.29 1.72 -7.74
N PRO A 115 15.69 2.98 -7.52
CA PRO A 115 15.08 3.86 -6.51
C PRO A 115 13.57 4.02 -6.72
N THR A 116 12.82 4.06 -5.62
CA THR A 116 11.36 4.23 -5.65
C THR A 116 10.88 5.38 -4.77
N HIS A 117 9.86 6.08 -5.24
CA HIS A 117 9.13 7.11 -4.50
C HIS A 117 7.66 6.74 -4.51
N ARG A 118 7.14 6.43 -3.32
CA ARG A 118 5.76 6.05 -3.09
C ARG A 118 5.04 7.22 -2.45
N SER A 119 3.96 7.67 -3.09
CA SER A 119 3.23 8.88 -2.72
C SER A 119 1.75 8.58 -2.63
N VAL A 120 1.10 9.02 -1.56
CA VAL A 120 -0.36 8.96 -1.40
C VAL A 120 -0.92 10.38 -1.58
N PHE A 121 -1.92 10.52 -2.43
CA PHE A 121 -2.61 11.78 -2.69
C PHE A 121 -4.10 11.63 -2.39
N ARG A 122 -4.65 12.57 -1.64
CA ARG A 122 -6.09 12.74 -1.47
C ARG A 122 -6.59 13.85 -2.37
N LEU A 123 -7.49 13.47 -3.26
CA LEU A 123 -8.08 14.33 -4.27
C LEU A 123 -9.56 14.58 -3.92
N PRO A 124 -10.14 15.69 -4.38
CA PRO A 124 -11.59 15.89 -4.31
C PRO A 124 -12.34 14.71 -4.93
N PRO A 125 -13.62 14.50 -4.56
CA PRO A 125 -14.45 13.48 -5.18
C PRO A 125 -14.44 13.62 -6.71
N ALA A 126 -14.14 12.52 -7.40
CA ALA A 126 -14.16 12.41 -8.85
C ALA A 126 -14.80 11.06 -9.22
N PHE A 127 -15.57 11.06 -10.30
CA PHE A 127 -16.34 9.92 -10.79
C PHE A 127 -16.20 9.86 -12.31
N ASP A 128 -16.43 8.68 -12.87
CA ASP A 128 -16.39 8.37 -14.31
C ASP A 128 -14.98 8.48 -14.93
N GLU A 129 -14.29 9.60 -14.78
CA GLU A 129 -12.89 9.77 -15.15
C GLU A 129 -12.21 10.92 -14.39
N VAL A 130 -10.88 10.91 -14.40
CA VAL A 130 -10.06 12.05 -13.97
C VAL A 130 -8.84 12.19 -14.88
N THR A 131 -8.48 13.41 -15.23
CA THR A 131 -7.25 13.67 -15.99
C THR A 131 -6.14 14.12 -15.05
N LEU A 132 -5.09 13.30 -14.97
CA LEU A 132 -3.93 13.52 -14.13
C LEU A 132 -2.77 14.09 -14.95
N VAL A 133 -1.99 14.95 -14.33
CA VAL A 133 -0.70 15.45 -14.86
C VAL A 133 0.40 14.96 -13.94
N LEU A 134 1.34 14.19 -14.47
CA LEU A 134 2.51 13.68 -13.75
C LEU A 134 3.74 14.42 -14.24
N ALA A 135 4.60 14.87 -13.33
CA ALA A 135 5.85 15.51 -13.71
C ALA A 135 6.94 15.35 -12.64
N TRP A 136 8.20 15.35 -13.08
CA TRP A 136 9.36 15.37 -12.21
C TRP A 136 10.57 16.00 -12.91
N PRO A 137 10.57 17.34 -13.03
CA PRO A 137 11.55 18.09 -13.82
C PRO A 137 12.99 17.86 -13.39
N GLU A 138 13.23 17.68 -12.09
CA GLU A 138 14.55 17.52 -11.48
C GLU A 138 15.31 16.30 -12.00
N ILE A 139 14.59 15.27 -12.48
CA ILE A 139 15.18 14.09 -13.10
C ILE A 139 14.97 14.03 -14.63
N GLY A 140 14.49 15.13 -15.23
CA GLY A 140 14.22 15.23 -16.65
C GLY A 140 12.94 14.52 -17.11
N PHE A 141 12.08 14.08 -16.18
CA PHE A 141 10.79 13.48 -16.52
C PHE A 141 9.78 14.59 -16.87
N PRO A 142 9.32 14.66 -18.13
CA PRO A 142 8.45 15.73 -18.59
C PRO A 142 7.01 15.56 -18.09
N GLU A 143 6.23 16.63 -18.24
CA GLU A 143 4.78 16.59 -18.04
C GLU A 143 4.16 15.46 -18.89
N SER A 144 3.41 14.59 -18.21
CA SER A 144 2.69 13.47 -18.82
C SER A 144 1.24 13.54 -18.38
N VAL A 145 0.35 13.78 -19.34
CA VAL A 145 -1.10 13.85 -19.11
C VAL A 145 -1.69 12.45 -19.33
N VAL A 146 -2.46 11.96 -18.35
CA VAL A 146 -3.07 10.63 -18.38
C VAL A 146 -4.51 10.74 -17.89
N THR A 147 -5.46 10.29 -18.71
CA THR A 147 -6.86 10.16 -18.31
C THR A 147 -7.08 8.78 -17.71
N VAL A 148 -7.64 8.75 -16.51
CA VAL A 148 -7.85 7.56 -15.69
C VAL A 148 -9.36 7.33 -15.58
N PRO A 149 -9.91 6.22 -16.09
CA PRO A 149 -11.31 5.90 -15.89
C PRO A 149 -11.56 5.61 -14.41
N LEU A 150 -12.69 6.09 -13.90
CA LEU A 150 -13.14 5.93 -12.52
C LEU A 150 -14.53 5.27 -12.49
N PRO A 151 -14.92 4.66 -11.36
CA PRO A 151 -16.29 4.21 -11.17
C PRO A 151 -17.26 5.39 -11.20
N ASP A 152 -18.48 5.12 -11.66
CA ASP A 152 -19.58 6.07 -11.57
C ASP A 152 -19.95 6.36 -10.09
N ARG A 153 -20.64 7.48 -9.88
CA ARG A 153 -21.04 7.92 -8.54
C ARG A 153 -21.88 6.89 -7.79
N ALA A 154 -22.81 6.21 -8.46
CA ALA A 154 -23.70 5.24 -7.82
C ALA A 154 -22.95 3.97 -7.38
N ALA A 155 -21.93 3.56 -8.13
CA ALA A 155 -21.02 2.50 -7.75
C ALA A 155 -20.20 2.88 -6.52
N VAL A 156 -19.67 4.11 -6.47
CA VAL A 156 -18.94 4.61 -5.30
C VAL A 156 -19.83 4.70 -4.07
N GLU A 157 -21.03 5.24 -4.19
CA GLU A 157 -21.98 5.36 -3.06
C GLU A 157 -22.37 3.98 -2.51
N ARG A 158 -22.59 2.98 -3.37
CA ARG A 158 -22.89 1.60 -2.93
C ARG A 158 -21.70 0.90 -2.27
N ALA A 159 -20.48 1.15 -2.75
CA ALA A 159 -19.28 0.50 -2.24
C ALA A 159 -18.71 1.19 -0.99
N THR A 160 -19.06 2.46 -0.76
CA THR A 160 -18.59 3.23 0.39
C THR A 160 -19.27 2.74 1.66
N THR A 161 -18.51 2.10 2.54
CA THR A 161 -19.06 1.54 3.79
C THR A 161 -18.06 1.66 4.94
N SER A 162 -18.58 1.93 6.13
CA SER A 162 -17.80 1.92 7.37
C SER A 162 -17.20 0.54 7.61
N ILE A 163 -15.93 0.48 8.02
CA ILE A 163 -15.27 -0.79 8.38
C ILE A 163 -15.92 -1.45 9.59
N TRP A 164 -16.70 -0.70 10.38
CA TRP A 164 -17.43 -1.21 11.54
C TRP A 164 -18.75 -1.89 11.15
N ASP A 165 -19.27 -1.57 9.97
CA ASP A 165 -20.55 -2.08 9.46
C ASP A 165 -20.36 -3.08 8.31
N ALA A 166 -19.21 -3.04 7.64
CA ALA A 166 -18.86 -3.96 6.56
C ALA A 166 -18.91 -5.44 6.99
N PRO A 167 -19.18 -6.38 6.06
CA PRO A 167 -19.09 -7.80 6.37
C PRO A 167 -17.64 -8.20 6.68
N VAL A 168 -17.48 -9.12 7.64
CA VAL A 168 -16.18 -9.67 8.02
C VAL A 168 -15.92 -10.92 7.19
N ALA A 169 -14.76 -10.97 6.51
CA ALA A 169 -14.42 -12.06 5.60
C ALA A 169 -13.87 -13.30 6.32
N ALA A 170 -13.26 -13.14 7.49
CA ALA A 170 -12.71 -14.27 8.24
C ALA A 170 -13.73 -14.89 9.20
N VAL A 171 -13.62 -16.20 9.37
CA VAL A 171 -14.36 -16.96 10.37
C VAL A 171 -13.40 -17.37 11.50
N PRO A 172 -13.78 -17.25 12.78
CA PRO A 172 -12.96 -17.76 13.88
C PRO A 172 -12.55 -19.21 13.64
N THR A 173 -11.28 -19.55 13.91
CA THR A 173 -10.79 -20.92 13.76
C THR A 173 -10.09 -21.39 15.03
N ALA A 174 -10.36 -22.63 15.40
CA ALA A 174 -9.67 -23.35 16.47
C ALA A 174 -8.77 -24.47 15.91
N GLU A 175 -8.60 -24.52 14.59
CA GLU A 175 -7.77 -25.54 13.94
C GLU A 175 -6.31 -25.40 14.40
N PRO A 176 -5.67 -26.51 14.85
CA PRO A 176 -4.27 -26.48 15.22
C PRO A 176 -3.41 -26.43 13.94
N PHE A 177 -2.64 -25.37 13.78
CA PHE A 177 -1.67 -25.24 12.69
C PHE A 177 -0.24 -25.41 13.19
N GLU A 178 0.61 -26.06 12.40
CA GLU A 178 2.05 -25.92 12.56
C GLU A 178 2.44 -24.50 12.10
N HIS A 179 3.13 -23.75 12.97
CA HIS A 179 3.49 -22.36 12.69
C HIS A 179 4.95 -22.23 12.26
N GLN A 180 5.15 -21.63 11.11
CA GLN A 180 6.47 -21.35 10.56
C GLN A 180 6.54 -19.95 9.96
N VAL A 181 7.75 -19.50 9.64
CA VAL A 181 7.96 -18.18 9.04
C VAL A 181 8.11 -18.33 7.54
N ALA A 182 7.39 -17.53 6.77
CA ALA A 182 7.53 -17.52 5.32
C ALA A 182 8.91 -16.96 4.89
N SER A 183 9.47 -17.55 3.84
CA SER A 183 10.76 -17.15 3.25
C SER A 183 10.58 -16.56 1.85
N TRP A 184 9.57 -15.72 1.66
CA TRP A 184 9.20 -15.21 0.34
C TRP A 184 10.09 -14.06 -0.13
N PRO A 185 10.24 -13.90 -1.46
CA PRO A 185 11.14 -12.92 -2.05
C PRO A 185 10.78 -11.50 -1.65
N ARG A 186 11.83 -10.66 -1.57
CA ARG A 186 11.71 -9.22 -1.38
C ARG A 186 11.77 -8.55 -2.74
N GLY A 187 11.06 -7.43 -2.88
CA GLY A 187 11.08 -6.64 -4.12
C GLY A 187 10.14 -7.21 -5.17
N ALA A 188 9.00 -6.56 -5.34
CA ALA A 188 8.10 -6.82 -6.46
C ALA A 188 7.85 -5.50 -7.19
N ALA A 189 7.70 -5.56 -8.51
CA ALA A 189 7.34 -4.41 -9.33
C ALA A 189 5.86 -4.04 -9.13
N ILE A 190 5.50 -3.66 -7.90
CA ILE A 190 4.12 -3.42 -7.47
C ILE A 190 3.40 -2.36 -8.29
N GLU A 191 4.14 -1.43 -8.90
CA GLU A 191 3.61 -0.42 -9.81
C GLU A 191 3.07 -1.00 -11.11
N ALA A 192 3.50 -2.22 -11.48
CA ALA A 192 3.00 -2.94 -12.64
C ALA A 192 1.82 -3.85 -12.29
N GLY A 193 1.49 -3.99 -11.00
CA GLY A 193 0.55 -4.99 -10.53
C GLY A 193 -0.90 -4.60 -10.78
N THR A 194 -1.76 -5.61 -10.94
CA THR A 194 -3.20 -5.44 -11.12
C THR A 194 -3.97 -5.92 -9.90
N THR A 195 -5.11 -5.32 -9.58
CA THR A 195 -5.98 -5.74 -8.47
C THR A 195 -6.38 -7.19 -8.64
N ALA A 196 -6.08 -8.02 -7.64
CA ALA A 196 -6.41 -9.43 -7.60
C ALA A 196 -7.59 -9.73 -6.67
N ALA A 197 -7.88 -8.84 -5.72
CA ALA A 197 -9.08 -8.89 -4.91
C ALA A 197 -9.43 -7.51 -4.35
N LEU A 198 -10.73 -7.26 -4.16
CA LEU A 198 -11.23 -6.02 -3.58
C LEU A 198 -10.87 -5.87 -2.08
N PRO A 199 -10.68 -4.63 -1.59
CA PRO A 199 -10.51 -4.33 -0.18
C PRO A 199 -11.66 -4.89 0.67
N ARG A 200 -11.35 -5.36 1.88
CA ARG A 200 -12.34 -5.98 2.78
C ARG A 200 -11.87 -6.03 4.22
N VAL A 201 -12.81 -6.06 5.16
CA VAL A 201 -12.52 -6.34 6.57
C VAL A 201 -12.19 -7.82 6.72
N LEU A 202 -10.97 -8.13 7.16
CA LEU A 202 -10.55 -9.50 7.41
C LEU A 202 -11.02 -9.96 8.79
N HIS A 203 -10.75 -9.18 9.84
CA HIS A 203 -11.15 -9.50 11.20
C HIS A 203 -11.67 -8.25 11.90
N ARG A 204 -12.75 -8.37 12.68
CA ARG A 204 -13.24 -7.32 13.58
C ARG A 204 -13.65 -7.90 14.93
N GLY A 205 -13.49 -7.12 16.00
CA GLY A 205 -13.94 -7.47 17.34
C GLY A 205 -13.86 -6.26 18.27
N GLY A 206 -14.95 -5.97 18.99
CA GLY A 206 -15.04 -4.77 19.82
C GLY A 206 -14.75 -3.49 19.03
N ARG A 207 -13.74 -2.73 19.48
CA ARG A 207 -13.29 -1.47 18.86
C ARG A 207 -11.98 -1.65 18.08
N ALA A 208 -11.76 -2.83 17.51
CA ALA A 208 -10.59 -3.14 16.69
C ALA A 208 -10.96 -3.87 15.39
N ALA A 209 -10.24 -3.55 14.31
CA ALA A 209 -10.42 -4.15 13.00
C ALA A 209 -9.09 -4.32 12.26
N VAL A 210 -9.01 -5.36 11.46
CA VAL A 210 -7.92 -5.65 10.51
C VAL A 210 -8.53 -5.70 9.11
N VAL A 211 -8.01 -4.89 8.21
CA VAL A 211 -8.57 -4.61 6.88
C VAL A 211 -7.52 -4.88 5.82
N LEU A 212 -7.87 -5.72 4.84
CA LEU A 212 -7.10 -5.83 3.60
C LEU A 212 -7.43 -4.59 2.76
N THR A 213 -6.47 -3.68 2.62
CA THR A 213 -6.66 -2.42 1.88
C THR A 213 -6.28 -2.54 0.41
N ARG A 214 -5.48 -3.54 0.08
CA ARG A 214 -5.02 -3.84 -1.27
C ARG A 214 -4.62 -5.30 -1.38
N LEU A 215 -4.96 -5.93 -2.51
CA LEU A 215 -4.32 -7.16 -2.96
C LEU A 215 -4.11 -7.05 -4.47
N VAL A 216 -2.86 -6.99 -4.91
CA VAL A 216 -2.50 -6.89 -6.33
C VAL A 216 -1.64 -8.07 -6.74
N ALA A 217 -1.88 -8.61 -7.93
CA ALA A 217 -0.98 -9.56 -8.56
C ALA A 217 0.17 -8.83 -9.24
N VAL A 218 1.38 -9.30 -9.00
CA VAL A 218 2.62 -8.72 -9.52
C VAL A 218 3.33 -9.80 -10.34
N GLY A 219 2.92 -9.93 -11.60
CA GLY A 219 3.28 -11.09 -12.41
C GLY A 219 2.46 -12.33 -12.03
N PRO A 220 2.85 -13.52 -12.54
CA PRO A 220 2.07 -14.75 -12.38
C PRO A 220 2.12 -15.33 -10.96
N ASP A 221 3.25 -15.16 -10.27
CA ASP A 221 3.55 -15.97 -9.07
C ASP A 221 3.50 -15.18 -7.76
N LEU A 222 3.34 -13.86 -7.83
CA LEU A 222 3.41 -13.00 -6.64
C LEU A 222 2.17 -12.13 -6.49
N LEU A 223 1.79 -11.94 -5.23
CA LEU A 223 0.81 -10.96 -4.79
C LEU A 223 1.51 -9.94 -3.88
N SER A 224 1.08 -8.70 -3.96
CA SER A 224 1.41 -7.67 -2.97
C SER A 224 0.14 -7.28 -2.23
N ALA A 225 0.18 -7.43 -0.91
CA ALA A 225 -0.95 -7.16 -0.03
C ALA A 225 -0.66 -5.93 0.86
N GLY A 226 -1.64 -5.06 0.99
CA GLY A 226 -1.66 -3.98 1.98
C GLY A 226 -2.65 -4.31 3.09
N LEU A 227 -2.22 -4.19 4.34
CA LEU A 227 -3.02 -4.42 5.53
C LEU A 227 -3.09 -3.13 6.34
N SER A 228 -4.28 -2.78 6.82
CA SER A 228 -4.48 -1.75 7.84
C SER A 228 -5.07 -2.37 9.09
N SER A 229 -4.60 -1.95 10.26
CA SER A 229 -5.16 -2.36 11.55
C SER A 229 -5.49 -1.12 12.35
N ILE A 230 -6.73 -1.02 12.82
CA ILE A 230 -7.25 0.16 13.50
C ILE A 230 -7.88 -0.29 14.81
N ALA A 231 -7.53 0.38 15.90
CA ALA A 231 -8.15 0.19 17.20
C ALA A 231 -8.49 1.54 17.84
N GLU A 232 -9.56 1.56 18.63
CA GLU A 232 -10.05 2.75 19.31
C GLU A 232 -10.29 2.52 20.82
N GLY A 233 -10.34 3.61 21.57
CA GLY A 233 -10.69 3.62 22.99
C GLY A 233 -9.66 2.91 23.88
N ASP A 234 -10.14 2.09 24.82
CA ASP A 234 -9.28 1.36 25.75
C ASP A 234 -8.37 0.35 25.04
N VAL A 235 -8.85 -0.30 23.98
CA VAL A 235 -8.05 -1.24 23.20
C VAL A 235 -6.84 -0.53 22.59
N ALA A 236 -7.06 0.66 22.01
CA ALA A 236 -5.97 1.49 21.48
C ALA A 236 -4.96 1.89 22.56
N ARG A 237 -5.42 2.28 23.76
CA ARG A 237 -4.54 2.62 24.88
C ARG A 237 -3.69 1.43 25.32
N THR A 238 -4.27 0.23 25.39
CA THR A 238 -3.54 -1.00 25.70
C THR A 238 -2.45 -1.28 24.68
N ILE A 239 -2.80 -1.24 23.38
CA ILE A 239 -1.83 -1.45 22.30
C ILE A 239 -0.72 -0.40 22.36
N ALA A 240 -1.06 0.88 22.51
CA ALA A 240 -0.08 1.96 22.56
C ALA A 240 0.89 1.81 23.74
N GLY A 241 0.39 1.44 24.92
CA GLY A 241 1.20 1.17 26.11
C GLY A 241 2.16 -0.01 25.92
N SER A 242 1.74 -1.06 25.21
CA SER A 242 2.58 -2.23 24.91
C SER A 242 3.57 -2.01 23.75
N ALA A 243 3.18 -1.25 22.73
CA ALA A 243 3.94 -1.11 21.49
C ALA A 243 4.91 0.09 21.49
N PHE A 244 4.55 1.18 22.17
CA PHE A 244 5.32 2.44 22.17
C PHE A 244 5.84 2.82 23.56
N GLY A 245 5.50 2.05 24.60
CA GLY A 245 5.96 2.28 25.97
C GLY A 245 7.43 1.86 26.21
N PRO A 246 8.05 2.33 27.30
CA PRO A 246 9.44 2.02 27.67
C PRO A 246 9.67 0.54 28.08
N SER A 247 8.62 -0.26 28.14
CA SER A 247 8.64 -1.69 28.47
C SER A 247 9.35 -2.47 27.36
N ARG A 248 10.65 -2.73 27.54
CA ARG A 248 11.40 -3.69 26.72
C ARG A 248 10.65 -5.03 26.72
N ARG A 249 10.25 -5.49 25.52
CA ARG A 249 9.79 -6.87 25.30
C ARG A 249 10.81 -7.84 25.85
N SER A 250 10.48 -8.47 26.98
CA SER A 250 11.12 -9.69 27.40
C SER A 250 10.54 -10.82 26.54
N SER A 251 11.32 -11.31 25.59
CA SER A 251 11.03 -12.62 25.00
C SER A 251 12.32 -13.26 24.50
N ARG A 252 13.08 -13.80 25.45
CA ARG A 252 14.23 -14.65 25.14
C ARG A 252 13.85 -16.13 24.94
N ALA A 253 12.55 -16.44 24.76
CA ALA A 253 12.08 -17.82 24.64
C ALA A 253 11.06 -18.10 23.51
N LEU A 254 10.47 -17.09 22.86
CA LEU A 254 9.53 -17.34 21.76
C LEU A 254 10.27 -17.53 20.43
N GLY A 255 9.89 -18.59 19.71
CA GLY A 255 10.26 -18.80 18.30
C GLY A 255 9.75 -17.67 17.41
N GLU A 256 10.39 -17.48 16.26
CA GLU A 256 10.18 -16.29 15.43
C GLU A 256 8.74 -16.13 14.90
N ALA A 257 8.08 -17.23 14.53
CA ALA A 257 6.68 -17.22 14.12
C ALA A 257 5.75 -16.65 15.21
N ALA A 258 6.00 -16.99 16.47
CA ALA A 258 5.26 -16.44 17.60
C ALA A 258 5.50 -14.94 17.76
N ARG A 259 6.73 -14.47 17.57
CA ARG A 259 7.04 -13.02 17.62
C ARG A 259 6.32 -12.25 16.51
N ILE A 260 6.36 -12.73 15.27
CA ILE A 260 5.64 -12.08 14.16
C ILE A 260 4.16 -11.94 14.53
N ARG A 261 3.56 -13.00 15.07
CA ARG A 261 2.16 -13.06 15.48
C ARG A 261 1.79 -12.10 16.61
N THR A 262 2.63 -11.97 17.63
CA THR A 262 2.25 -11.31 18.90
C THR A 262 2.87 -9.95 19.13
N ASP A 263 3.98 -9.64 18.48
CA ASP A 263 4.81 -8.48 18.81
C ASP A 263 4.48 -7.26 17.92
N GLY A 264 3.62 -7.36 16.92
CA GLY A 264 3.26 -6.21 16.08
C GLY A 264 2.29 -5.24 16.79
N PRO A 265 2.43 -3.90 16.62
CA PRO A 265 1.37 -2.96 17.00
C PRO A 265 0.09 -3.15 16.17
N GLY A 266 0.19 -3.80 15.00
CA GLY A 266 -0.91 -4.11 14.09
C GLY A 266 -1.20 -5.61 14.00
N GLY A 267 -2.25 -5.94 13.24
CA GLY A 267 -2.61 -7.30 12.92
C GLY A 267 -1.55 -8.01 12.09
N SER A 268 -1.50 -9.33 12.25
CA SER A 268 -0.57 -10.21 11.56
C SER A 268 -1.32 -11.19 10.69
N ILE A 269 -0.69 -11.58 9.58
CA ILE A 269 -1.24 -12.55 8.64
C ILE A 269 -0.25 -13.68 8.39
N ALA A 270 -0.79 -14.87 8.14
CA ALA A 270 -0.08 -16.03 7.64
C ALA A 270 -0.85 -16.61 6.44
N VAL A 271 -0.15 -17.23 5.50
CA VAL A 271 -0.80 -18.07 4.49
C VAL A 271 -0.89 -19.50 5.00
N ILE A 272 -2.06 -20.10 4.81
CA ILE A 272 -2.30 -21.50 5.11
C ILE A 272 -1.96 -22.32 3.87
N ARG A 273 -0.99 -23.22 3.99
CA ARG A 273 -0.58 -24.14 2.93
C ARG A 273 -0.24 -25.49 3.53
N ASP A 274 -0.77 -26.56 2.94
CA ASP A 274 -0.51 -27.94 3.38
C ASP A 274 -0.74 -28.17 4.89
N GLY A 275 -1.77 -27.52 5.45
CA GLY A 275 -2.10 -27.60 6.88
C GLY A 275 -1.18 -26.80 7.81
N ARG A 276 -0.31 -25.94 7.27
CA ARG A 276 0.65 -25.12 8.02
C ARG A 276 0.35 -23.63 7.85
N ALA A 277 0.57 -22.85 8.91
CA ALA A 277 0.47 -21.39 8.88
C ALA A 277 1.87 -20.78 8.70
N HIS A 278 2.10 -20.20 7.52
CA HIS A 278 3.33 -19.50 7.16
C HIS A 278 3.19 -18.00 7.46
N TRP A 279 3.70 -17.57 8.62
CA TRP A 279 3.63 -16.17 9.08
C TRP A 279 4.49 -15.25 8.24
N LEU A 280 3.91 -14.09 7.90
CA LEU A 280 4.52 -13.16 6.96
C LEU A 280 5.25 -12.04 7.69
N ARG A 281 6.47 -11.75 7.24
CA ARG A 281 7.14 -10.52 7.64
C ARG A 281 6.68 -9.39 6.73
N ALA A 282 6.22 -8.29 7.33
CA ALA A 282 5.95 -7.07 6.61
C ALA A 282 7.26 -6.55 5.97
N GLN A 283 7.18 -6.15 4.70
CA GLN A 283 8.29 -5.53 3.98
C GLN A 283 8.49 -4.08 4.42
N SER A 284 7.37 -3.40 4.67
CA SER A 284 7.29 -2.05 5.19
C SER A 284 6.09 -1.94 6.11
N GLY A 285 6.14 -1.00 7.03
CA GLY A 285 4.97 -0.64 7.83
C GLY A 285 5.14 0.72 8.48
N SER A 286 4.00 1.36 8.73
CA SER A 286 3.90 2.57 9.52
C SER A 286 2.94 2.32 10.67
N PHE A 287 3.30 2.81 11.85
CA PHE A 287 2.51 2.64 13.06
C PHE A 287 2.37 3.99 13.72
N SER A 288 1.13 4.37 14.01
CA SER A 288 0.80 5.57 14.75
C SER A 288 -0.14 5.20 15.88
N GLY A 289 0.02 5.89 17.01
CA GLY A 289 -0.78 5.61 18.19
C GLY A 289 -0.71 6.77 19.17
N GLY A 290 -1.80 6.98 19.90
CA GLY A 290 -1.94 8.10 20.83
C GLY A 290 -3.28 8.06 21.54
N GLU A 291 -3.77 9.22 21.96
CA GLU A 291 -4.99 9.48 22.76
C GLU A 291 -6.26 8.75 22.29
N GLY A 292 -6.33 7.43 22.53
CA GLY A 292 -7.50 6.60 22.24
C GLY A 292 -7.63 6.10 20.80
N THR A 293 -6.60 6.22 19.94
CA THR A 293 -6.59 5.57 18.61
C THR A 293 -5.21 5.02 18.28
N VAL A 294 -5.17 3.84 17.67
CA VAL A 294 -3.97 3.24 17.07
C VAL A 294 -4.29 2.84 15.64
N SER A 295 -3.41 3.20 14.71
CA SER A 295 -3.47 2.78 13.31
C SER A 295 -2.11 2.21 12.88
N ALA A 296 -2.16 1.08 12.19
CA ALA A 296 -1.02 0.41 11.62
C ALA A 296 -1.28 0.14 10.13
N THR A 297 -0.30 0.40 9.29
CA THR A 297 -0.31 -0.01 7.88
C THR A 297 0.91 -0.88 7.62
N GLN A 298 0.73 -1.99 6.90
CA GLN A 298 1.78 -2.96 6.62
C GLN A 298 1.65 -3.49 5.20
N ASP A 299 2.78 -3.66 4.51
CA ASP A 299 2.82 -4.29 3.19
C ASP A 299 3.49 -5.65 3.25
N PHE A 300 2.95 -6.59 2.50
CA PHE A 300 3.43 -7.96 2.38
C PHE A 300 3.62 -8.33 0.91
N ILE A 301 4.56 -9.24 0.66
CA ILE A 301 4.66 -9.99 -0.58
C ILE A 301 4.27 -11.42 -0.26
N ILE A 302 3.49 -12.03 -1.15
CA ILE A 302 2.88 -13.35 -0.98
C ILE A 302 3.07 -14.15 -2.25
N GLU A 303 3.36 -15.44 -2.17
CA GLU A 303 3.25 -16.32 -3.33
C GLU A 303 1.78 -16.47 -3.73
N ARG A 304 1.49 -16.35 -5.02
CA ARG A 304 0.15 -16.59 -5.55
C ARG A 304 -0.14 -18.09 -5.45
N PRO A 305 -1.25 -18.48 -4.81
CA PRO A 305 -1.65 -19.88 -4.73
C PRO A 305 -2.12 -20.38 -6.11
N ALA A 306 -1.80 -21.64 -6.43
CA ALA A 306 -2.08 -22.22 -7.75
C ALA A 306 -3.58 -22.48 -8.01
N ASP A 307 -4.41 -22.52 -6.97
CA ASP A 307 -5.85 -22.70 -7.04
C ASP A 307 -6.62 -21.36 -7.09
N ASP A 308 -5.90 -20.24 -7.17
CA ASP A 308 -6.45 -18.88 -7.13
C ASP A 308 -7.29 -18.58 -5.87
N VAL A 309 -7.01 -19.27 -4.75
CA VAL A 309 -7.64 -18.97 -3.46
C VAL A 309 -6.57 -18.68 -2.41
N LEU A 310 -6.45 -17.41 -2.02
CA LEU A 310 -5.57 -17.00 -0.95
C LEU A 310 -6.21 -17.33 0.40
N ASP A 311 -5.70 -18.38 1.05
CA ASP A 311 -6.12 -18.81 2.38
C ASP A 311 -5.24 -18.17 3.46
N LEU A 312 -5.83 -17.27 4.25
CA LEU A 312 -5.13 -16.49 5.26
C LEU A 312 -5.58 -16.87 6.67
N LEU A 313 -4.61 -16.99 7.57
CA LEU A 313 -4.84 -16.83 9.00
C LEU A 313 -4.57 -15.37 9.38
N VAL A 314 -5.48 -14.74 10.09
CA VAL A 314 -5.43 -13.33 10.48
C VAL A 314 -5.62 -13.24 11.99
N THR A 315 -4.80 -12.44 12.66
CA THR A 315 -4.86 -12.32 14.13
C THR A 315 -4.33 -10.97 14.60
N TRP A 316 -4.81 -10.51 15.75
CA TRP A 316 -4.24 -9.34 16.41
C TRP A 316 -4.40 -9.46 17.93
N PRO A 317 -3.53 -10.26 18.59
CA PRO A 317 -3.71 -10.61 19.99
C PRO A 317 -3.70 -9.41 20.95
N LEU A 318 -2.89 -8.37 20.66
CA LEU A 318 -2.86 -7.15 21.47
C LEU A 318 -4.20 -6.39 21.45
N ALA A 319 -4.99 -6.56 20.40
CA ALA A 319 -6.33 -6.00 20.27
C ALA A 319 -7.43 -6.95 20.79
N GLY A 320 -7.06 -8.12 21.32
CA GLY A 320 -8.00 -9.15 21.73
C GLY A 320 -8.66 -9.88 20.54
N LEU A 321 -8.09 -9.80 19.34
CA LEU A 321 -8.59 -10.53 18.17
C LEU A 321 -7.87 -11.88 18.05
N PRO A 322 -8.57 -13.01 18.24
CA PRO A 322 -7.99 -14.34 18.11
C PRO A 322 -7.70 -14.69 16.64
N ASP A 323 -7.27 -15.92 16.39
CA ASP A 323 -7.02 -16.38 15.03
C ASP A 323 -8.34 -16.58 14.28
N ALA A 324 -8.43 -15.98 13.09
CA ALA A 324 -9.55 -16.14 12.17
C ALA A 324 -9.03 -16.47 10.77
N ARG A 325 -9.75 -17.33 10.06
CA ARG A 325 -9.38 -17.81 8.72
C ARG A 325 -10.20 -17.10 7.65
N ALA A 326 -9.53 -16.47 6.68
CA ALA A 326 -10.15 -15.82 5.53
C ALA A 326 -9.73 -16.53 4.25
N ARG A 327 -10.70 -16.97 3.44
CA ARG A 327 -10.44 -17.52 2.10
C ARG A 327 -10.84 -16.47 1.06
N ILE A 328 -9.86 -16.01 0.29
CA ILE A 328 -10.03 -14.90 -0.64
C ILE A 328 -9.85 -15.42 -2.06
N PRO A 329 -10.95 -15.53 -2.84
CA PRO A 329 -10.85 -15.81 -4.27
C PRO A 329 -10.07 -14.70 -4.97
N LEU A 330 -9.18 -15.09 -5.89
CA LEU A 330 -8.38 -14.19 -6.69
C LEU A 330 -8.93 -14.07 -8.10
N ASP A 331 -8.92 -12.86 -8.64
CA ASP A 331 -9.22 -12.62 -10.04
C ASP A 331 -8.17 -13.30 -10.91
N ARG A 332 -8.61 -13.98 -11.97
CA ARG A 332 -7.70 -14.63 -12.93
C ARG A 332 -6.87 -13.55 -13.65
N LEU A 333 -5.58 -13.84 -13.79
CA LEU A 333 -4.65 -13.05 -14.59
C LEU A 333 -4.88 -13.22 -16.09
#